data_AF-V4JVX8-F1
#
_entry.id   AF-V4JVX8-F1
#
_cell.length_a   1.000
_cell.length_b   1.000
_cell.length_c   1.000
_cell.angle_alpha   90.00
_cell.angle_beta   90.00
_cell.angle_gamma   90.00
#
_symmetry.space_group_name_H-M   'P 1'
#
loop_
_entity.id
_entity.type
_entity.pdbx_description
1 polymer ?
#
loop_
_entity_poly.entity_id
_entity_poly.type
_entity_poly.pdbx_seq_one_letter_code
_entity_poly.pdbx_strand_id
1 'polypeptide(L)'
;SPEELTRKIRENNIRCPICGGELSEVTTFNLLFKTQIGPYEGSVGYVRPELAQGMFLGFKRVLETMRGRMPLGIAQVGRVGRNEISPRQGMIRLRDFTIMEMEFFFDPQSKECPNLDKVMDRRLRVRQYKVRLEGGEPQEFTVRELIEKGIVAHPCMAYWMAVGLDLVKYIGVPEDETFFEEKGPKEKAHYATQVFDQMVKTSRWGWVEVAGYAYRGDYDLGRHIKYSGQDLSVFEPYKEPRVEKVKKVIVDLAYAGRTFRSKASEAVRLAESVPPEEAERQLKERGKLVVGRV
;
A
#
# COMPACT_ATOMS: atom_id res chain seq x y z
N SER A 1 -12.32 8.78 -16.06
CA SER A 1 -11.21 9.74 -16.29
C SER A 1 -11.76 11.17 -16.26
N PRO A 2 -10.91 12.22 -16.21
CA PRO A 2 -11.36 13.60 -16.37
C PRO A 2 -12.18 13.81 -17.66
N GLU A 3 -11.79 13.18 -18.77
CA GLU A 3 -12.51 13.22 -20.05
C GLU A 3 -13.92 12.63 -19.94
N GLU A 4 -14.08 11.46 -19.30
CA GLU A 4 -15.41 10.85 -19.08
C GLU A 4 -16.30 11.72 -18.20
N LEU A 5 -15.73 12.39 -17.19
CA LEU A 5 -16.48 13.31 -16.33
C LEU A 5 -16.91 14.55 -17.09
N THR A 6 -16.01 15.14 -17.89
CA THR A 6 -16.35 16.26 -18.80
C THR A 6 -17.47 15.85 -19.76
N ARG A 7 -17.39 14.66 -20.35
CA ARG A 7 -18.44 14.14 -21.24
C ARG A 7 -19.78 14.05 -20.52
N LYS A 8 -19.82 13.44 -19.32
CA LYS A 8 -21.04 13.34 -18.52
C LYS A 8 -21.61 14.70 -18.10
N ILE A 9 -20.75 15.67 -17.77
CA ILE A 9 -21.17 17.04 -17.44
C ILE A 9 -21.90 17.68 -18.63
N ARG A 10 -21.37 17.50 -19.84
CA ARG A 10 -21.98 18.01 -21.08
C ARG A 10 -23.27 17.28 -21.42
N GLU A 11 -23.26 15.94 -21.40
CA GLU A 11 -24.43 15.09 -21.67
C GLU A 11 -25.61 15.39 -20.74
N ASN A 12 -25.35 15.66 -19.46
CA ASN A 12 -26.37 15.93 -18.46
C ASN A 12 -26.64 17.45 -18.27
N ASN A 13 -26.05 18.31 -19.10
CA ASN A 13 -26.14 19.78 -19.02
C ASN A 13 -25.94 20.32 -17.58
N ILE A 14 -24.94 19.77 -16.87
CA ILE A 14 -24.65 20.17 -15.49
C ILE A 14 -24.03 21.57 -15.52
N ARG A 15 -24.65 22.50 -14.79
CA ARG A 15 -24.26 23.92 -14.72
C ARG A 15 -23.84 24.31 -13.32
N CYS A 16 -23.16 25.45 -13.20
CA CYS A 16 -22.80 26.01 -11.90
C CYS A 16 -24.08 26.24 -11.07
N PRO A 17 -24.18 25.66 -9.86
CA PRO A 17 -25.39 25.79 -9.03
C PRO A 17 -25.60 27.20 -8.47
N ILE A 18 -24.61 28.09 -8.58
CA ILE A 18 -24.66 29.45 -8.05
C ILE A 18 -25.06 30.45 -9.14
N CYS A 19 -24.42 30.38 -10.31
CA CYS A 19 -24.61 31.37 -11.38
C CYS A 19 -25.22 30.82 -12.68
N GLY A 20 -25.43 29.51 -12.80
CA GLY A 20 -25.96 28.87 -14.02
C GLY A 20 -24.99 28.83 -15.21
N GLY A 21 -23.76 29.31 -15.02
CA GLY A 21 -22.70 29.27 -16.04
C GLY A 21 -22.29 27.85 -16.41
N GLU A 22 -21.70 27.71 -17.60
CA GLU A 22 -21.14 26.44 -18.05
C GLU A 22 -19.86 26.10 -17.28
N LEU A 23 -19.70 24.81 -16.97
CA LEU A 23 -18.50 24.30 -16.32
C LEU A 23 -17.39 24.08 -17.35
N SER A 24 -16.16 24.43 -16.97
CA SER A 24 -14.97 24.13 -17.76
C SER A 24 -14.68 22.63 -17.80
N GLU A 25 -13.74 22.22 -18.64
CA GLU A 25 -13.26 20.85 -18.65
C GLU A 25 -12.69 20.45 -17.29
N VAL A 26 -12.94 19.19 -16.91
CA VAL A 26 -12.44 18.62 -15.67
C VAL A 26 -10.95 18.40 -15.80
N THR A 27 -10.19 18.93 -14.85
CA THR A 27 -8.74 18.74 -14.74
C THR A 27 -8.38 18.12 -13.41
N THR A 28 -7.17 17.53 -13.33
CA THR A 28 -6.64 17.04 -12.06
C THR A 28 -5.89 18.17 -11.35
N PHE A 29 -6.03 18.22 -10.03
CA PHE A 29 -5.36 19.20 -9.20
C PHE A 29 -4.59 18.48 -8.10
N ASN A 30 -3.32 18.86 -7.91
CA ASN A 30 -2.49 18.27 -6.87
C ASN A 30 -2.89 18.83 -5.51
N LEU A 31 -3.33 17.96 -4.60
CA LEU A 31 -3.73 18.31 -3.25
C LEU A 31 -2.54 18.41 -2.27
N LEU A 32 -1.30 18.32 -2.72
CA LEU A 32 -0.14 18.55 -1.87
C LEU A 32 0.16 20.05 -1.75
N PHE A 33 0.39 20.53 -0.53
CA PHE A 33 0.97 21.85 -0.33
C PHE A 33 2.43 21.82 -0.73
N LYS A 34 2.78 22.55 -1.79
CA LYS A 34 4.16 22.72 -2.28
C LYS A 34 4.85 23.84 -1.51
N THR A 35 6.11 23.63 -1.13
CA THR A 35 6.98 24.63 -0.49
C THR A 35 8.40 24.54 -1.06
N GLN A 36 9.26 25.48 -0.69
CA GLN A 36 10.69 25.46 -0.99
C GLN A 36 11.49 25.29 0.30
N ILE A 37 12.52 24.43 0.27
CA ILE A 37 13.42 24.17 1.38
C ILE A 37 14.74 24.91 1.10
N GLY A 38 15.06 25.85 1.99
CA GLY A 38 16.25 26.69 1.90
C GLY A 38 15.97 28.15 1.52
N PRO A 39 16.97 29.04 1.62
CA PRO A 39 16.80 30.49 1.44
C PRO A 39 16.79 30.97 -0.03
N TYR A 40 17.23 30.15 -0.99
CA TYR A 40 17.19 30.45 -2.44
C TYR A 40 16.22 29.49 -3.14
N GLU A 41 16.06 29.56 -4.48
CA GLU A 41 15.36 28.53 -5.28
C GLU A 41 16.06 27.16 -5.10
N GLY A 42 15.80 26.54 -3.96
CA GLY A 42 16.40 25.30 -3.51
C GLY A 42 15.52 24.11 -3.85
N SER A 43 15.53 23.11 -2.99
CA SER A 43 14.75 21.89 -3.19
C SER A 43 13.26 22.15 -2.98
N VAL A 44 12.43 21.71 -3.93
CA VAL A 44 10.98 21.68 -3.77
C VAL A 44 10.62 20.62 -2.72
N GLY A 45 9.86 21.03 -1.71
CA GLY A 45 9.28 20.14 -0.70
C GLY A 45 7.76 20.13 -0.78
N TYR A 46 7.16 19.18 -0.07
CA TYR A 46 5.72 19.11 0.13
C TYR A 46 5.40 18.92 1.60
N VAL A 47 4.33 19.56 2.06
CA VAL A 47 3.74 19.19 3.36
C VAL A 47 3.16 17.79 3.20
N ARG A 48 3.51 16.89 4.13
CA ARG A 48 3.05 15.51 4.10
C ARG A 48 1.50 15.44 4.16
N PRO A 49 0.85 14.67 3.26
CA PRO A 49 -0.61 14.50 3.24
C PRO A 49 -1.12 13.37 4.16
N GLU A 50 -0.19 12.59 4.70
CA GLU A 50 -0.36 11.39 5.53
C GLU A 50 0.88 11.24 6.45
N LEU A 51 0.84 10.32 7.41
CA LEU A 51 1.96 10.00 8.31
C LEU A 51 2.74 8.76 7.83
N ALA A 52 2.12 7.88 7.05
CA ALA A 52 2.64 6.62 6.53
C ALA A 52 4.07 6.67 5.98
N GLN A 53 4.37 7.66 5.12
CA GLN A 53 5.67 7.74 4.43
C GLN A 53 6.87 7.79 5.38
N GLY A 54 6.73 8.46 6.54
CA GLY A 54 7.80 8.49 7.54
C GLY A 54 8.09 7.11 8.15
N MET A 55 7.04 6.31 8.36
CA MET A 55 7.14 4.96 8.91
C MET A 55 7.80 4.00 7.92
N PHE A 56 7.51 4.12 6.62
CA PHE A 56 8.19 3.33 5.59
C PHE A 56 9.69 3.65 5.49
N LEU A 57 10.06 4.93 5.55
CA LEU A 57 11.48 5.34 5.57
C LEU A 57 12.21 4.86 6.83
N GLY A 58 11.50 4.80 7.96
CA GLY A 58 12.03 4.32 9.25
C GLY A 58 12.04 2.79 9.39
N PHE A 59 11.34 2.05 8.52
CA PHE A 59 11.02 0.63 8.67
C PHE A 59 12.24 -0.21 9.06
N LYS A 60 13.32 -0.13 8.28
CA LYS A 60 14.53 -0.93 8.50
C LYS A 60 15.15 -0.71 9.88
N ARG A 61 15.26 0.55 10.32
CA ARG A 61 15.84 0.88 11.64
C ARG A 61 14.98 0.37 12.78
N VAL A 62 13.65 0.47 12.62
CA VAL A 62 12.71 -0.05 13.62
C VAL A 62 12.78 -1.58 13.66
N LEU A 63 12.79 -2.24 12.51
CA LEU A 63 12.92 -3.70 12.42
C LEU A 63 14.22 -4.20 13.06
N GLU A 64 15.35 -3.56 12.79
CA GLU A 64 16.66 -3.87 13.39
C GLU A 64 16.61 -3.70 14.93
N THR A 65 16.00 -2.61 15.41
CA THR A 65 15.82 -2.36 16.85
C THR A 65 14.95 -3.45 17.50
N MET A 66 13.94 -3.93 16.78
CA MET A 66 13.06 -5.02 17.19
C MET A 66 13.68 -6.41 16.94
N ARG A 67 14.97 -6.47 16.58
CA ARG A 67 15.74 -7.71 16.34
C ARG A 67 15.14 -8.59 15.24
N GLY A 68 14.59 -7.96 14.18
CA GLY A 68 14.02 -8.67 13.04
C GLY A 68 12.72 -9.42 13.34
N ARG A 69 12.05 -9.15 14.47
CA ARG A 69 10.81 -9.84 14.84
C ARG A 69 9.63 -9.31 14.05
N MET A 70 8.82 -10.24 13.56
CA MET A 70 7.55 -9.99 12.87
C MET A 70 6.40 -10.70 13.62
N PRO A 71 5.15 -10.20 13.52
CA PRO A 71 4.78 -8.94 12.85
C PRO A 71 5.24 -7.69 13.63
N LEU A 72 5.27 -6.54 12.94
CA LEU A 72 5.75 -5.27 13.46
C LEU A 72 4.69 -4.18 13.23
N GLY A 73 4.29 -3.47 14.29
CA GLY A 73 3.44 -2.29 14.18
C GLY A 73 4.24 -1.00 14.44
N ILE A 74 4.12 -0.02 13.56
CA ILE A 74 4.65 1.34 13.76
C ILE A 74 3.46 2.29 13.75
N ALA A 75 3.30 3.11 14.78
CA ALA A 75 2.20 4.07 14.89
C ALA A 75 2.73 5.50 15.02
N GLN A 76 2.02 6.44 14.41
CA GLN A 76 2.33 7.86 14.52
C GLN A 76 1.06 8.68 14.68
N VAL A 77 1.13 9.70 15.53
CA VAL A 77 0.11 10.75 15.66
C VAL A 77 0.76 12.06 15.23
N GLY A 78 0.10 12.84 14.38
CA GLY A 78 0.65 14.10 13.92
C GLY A 78 -0.20 14.84 12.93
N ARG A 79 0.22 16.08 12.64
CA ARG A 79 -0.45 16.94 11.66
C ARG A 79 -0.08 16.57 10.23
N VAL A 80 -1.05 16.70 9.35
CA VAL A 80 -0.94 16.53 7.89
C VAL A 80 -1.63 17.67 7.17
N GLY A 81 -1.19 17.94 5.94
CA GLY A 81 -1.73 19.00 5.10
C GLY A 81 -2.30 18.45 3.79
N ARG A 82 -3.55 18.80 3.47
CA ARG A 82 -4.18 18.52 2.17
C ARG A 82 -4.73 19.83 1.60
N ASN A 83 -4.28 20.22 0.42
CA ASN A 83 -4.68 21.45 -0.27
C ASN A 83 -6.09 21.32 -0.89
N GLU A 84 -7.07 21.07 -0.02
CA GLU A 84 -8.48 20.87 -0.38
C GLU A 84 -9.03 22.10 -1.12
N ILE A 85 -9.67 21.85 -2.26
CA ILE A 85 -10.11 22.89 -3.19
C ILE A 85 -11.24 23.70 -2.55
N SER A 86 -12.18 23.02 -1.90
CA SER A 86 -13.31 23.66 -1.21
C SER A 86 -13.51 23.03 0.16
N PRO A 87 -12.88 23.58 1.23
CA PRO A 87 -13.16 23.14 2.59
C PRO A 87 -14.61 23.47 2.92
N ARG A 88 -15.42 22.42 3.16
CA ARG A 88 -16.84 22.49 3.45
C ARG A 88 -17.14 21.59 4.65
N GLN A 89 -18.33 21.74 5.25
CA GLN A 89 -18.80 20.85 6.32
C GLN A 89 -17.96 20.93 7.62
N GLY A 90 -17.35 22.09 7.90
CA GLY A 90 -16.62 22.34 9.15
C GLY A 90 -15.44 21.39 9.32
N MET A 91 -15.48 20.57 10.36
CA MET A 91 -14.39 19.66 10.74
C MET A 91 -14.21 18.45 9.81
N ILE A 92 -15.14 18.20 8.89
CA ILE A 92 -15.09 17.02 8.00
C ILE A 92 -14.10 17.20 6.84
N ARG A 93 -13.95 18.42 6.30
CA ARG A 93 -13.00 18.71 5.21
C ARG A 93 -12.11 19.89 5.58
N LEU A 94 -10.94 19.56 6.10
CA LEU A 94 -9.92 20.51 6.54
C LEU A 94 -8.70 20.48 5.62
N ARG A 95 -7.94 21.57 5.63
CA ARG A 95 -6.64 21.65 4.96
C ARG A 95 -5.47 21.22 5.83
N ASP A 96 -5.63 21.35 7.14
CA ASP A 96 -4.66 20.96 8.15
C ASP A 96 -5.42 20.33 9.31
N PHE A 97 -5.03 19.11 9.65
CA PHE A 97 -5.68 18.31 10.67
C PHE A 97 -4.70 17.28 11.25
N THR A 98 -5.03 16.80 12.44
CA THR A 98 -4.25 15.75 13.11
C THR A 98 -4.86 14.41 12.76
N ILE A 99 -4.01 13.46 12.40
CA ILE A 99 -4.40 12.06 12.23
C ILE A 99 -3.58 11.15 13.12
N MET A 100 -4.09 9.94 13.29
CA MET A 100 -3.37 8.80 13.84
C MET A 100 -3.34 7.73 12.76
N GLU A 101 -2.15 7.25 12.45
CA GLU A 101 -1.96 6.15 11.50
C GLU A 101 -1.07 5.10 12.13
N MET A 102 -1.30 3.85 11.76
CA MET A 102 -0.46 2.74 12.14
C MET A 102 -0.23 1.83 10.93
N GLU A 103 1.03 1.59 10.62
CA GLU A 103 1.46 0.64 9.62
C GLU A 103 1.78 -0.68 10.32
N PHE A 104 1.02 -1.71 10.00
CA PHE A 104 1.18 -3.05 10.56
C PHE A 104 1.78 -3.98 9.50
N PHE A 105 3.05 -4.29 9.66
CA PHE A 105 3.83 -5.16 8.77
C PHE A 105 3.74 -6.61 9.26
N PHE A 106 3.39 -7.51 8.37
CA PHE A 106 3.22 -8.95 8.65
C PHE A 106 3.62 -9.78 7.43
N ASP A 107 3.87 -11.07 7.64
CA ASP A 107 4.06 -12.02 6.55
C ASP A 107 2.70 -12.32 5.90
N PRO A 108 2.50 -12.04 4.59
CA PRO A 108 1.24 -12.30 3.91
C PRO A 108 0.90 -13.79 3.75
N GLN A 109 1.85 -14.70 3.95
CA GLN A 109 1.61 -16.15 3.89
C GLN A 109 1.12 -16.73 5.22
N SER A 110 1.52 -16.13 6.33
CA SER A 110 1.00 -16.46 7.65
C SER A 110 -0.48 -16.10 7.76
N LYS A 111 -1.27 -16.97 8.42
CA LYS A 111 -2.65 -16.65 8.82
C LYS A 111 -2.73 -16.13 10.25
N GLU A 112 -1.61 -16.03 10.93
CA GLU A 112 -1.56 -15.63 12.32
C GLU A 112 -1.67 -14.10 12.44
N CYS A 113 -2.46 -13.65 13.41
CA CYS A 113 -2.45 -12.27 13.84
C CYS A 113 -2.41 -12.20 15.37
N PRO A 114 -1.48 -11.44 15.97
CA PRO A 114 -1.39 -11.33 17.42
C PRO A 114 -2.72 -10.89 18.04
N ASN A 115 -3.12 -11.56 19.11
CA ASN A 115 -4.35 -11.30 19.87
C ASN A 115 -5.67 -11.51 19.10
N LEU A 116 -5.65 -12.12 17.91
CA LEU A 116 -6.87 -12.37 17.13
C LEU A 116 -7.92 -13.16 17.92
N ASP A 117 -7.50 -14.16 18.70
CA ASP A 117 -8.39 -14.99 19.51
C ASP A 117 -9.27 -14.18 20.49
N LYS A 118 -8.78 -13.02 20.93
CA LYS A 118 -9.51 -12.15 21.88
C LYS A 118 -10.71 -11.44 21.25
N VAL A 119 -10.78 -11.40 19.92
CA VAL A 119 -11.81 -10.65 19.19
C VAL A 119 -12.62 -11.51 18.23
N MET A 120 -12.39 -12.83 18.17
CA MET A 120 -13.04 -13.73 17.19
C MET A 120 -14.57 -13.67 17.23
N ASP A 121 -15.16 -13.51 18.41
CA ASP A 121 -16.61 -13.46 18.59
C ASP A 121 -17.18 -12.03 18.52
N ARG A 122 -16.30 -11.02 18.30
CA ARG A 122 -16.73 -9.63 18.18
C ARG A 122 -17.56 -9.44 16.92
N ARG A 123 -18.71 -8.78 17.06
CA ARG A 123 -19.61 -8.46 15.95
C ARG A 123 -19.27 -7.12 15.33
N LEU A 124 -19.22 -7.11 14.00
CA LEU A 124 -18.90 -5.98 13.15
C LEU A 124 -20.01 -5.84 12.11
N ARG A 125 -20.48 -4.62 11.89
CA ARG A 125 -21.38 -4.31 10.77
C ARG A 125 -20.55 -3.98 9.55
N VAL A 126 -20.72 -4.72 8.47
CA VAL A 126 -19.94 -4.59 7.24
C VAL A 126 -20.88 -4.51 6.04
N ARG A 127 -20.65 -3.51 5.20
CA ARG A 127 -21.28 -3.39 3.88
C ARG A 127 -20.23 -3.67 2.81
N GLN A 128 -20.30 -4.88 2.25
CA GLN A 128 -19.46 -5.30 1.12
C GLN A 128 -19.80 -4.48 -0.12
N TYR A 129 -18.83 -4.33 -1.03
CA TYR A 129 -18.98 -3.51 -2.22
C TYR A 129 -20.14 -4.01 -3.11
N LYS A 130 -20.26 -5.35 -3.27
CA LYS A 130 -21.36 -5.98 -4.01
C LYS A 130 -22.74 -5.65 -3.43
N VAL A 131 -22.87 -5.68 -2.10
CA VAL A 131 -24.13 -5.37 -1.40
C VAL A 131 -24.48 -3.89 -1.60
N ARG A 132 -23.48 -3.00 -1.55
CA ARG A 132 -23.67 -1.58 -1.80
C ARG A 132 -24.15 -1.29 -3.24
N LEU A 133 -23.63 -2.01 -4.24
CA LEU A 133 -24.09 -1.87 -5.64
C LEU A 133 -25.57 -2.25 -5.81
N GLU A 134 -26.06 -3.18 -5.01
CA GLU A 134 -27.45 -3.63 -4.98
C GLU A 134 -28.34 -2.73 -4.11
N GLY A 135 -27.79 -1.67 -3.51
CA GLY A 135 -28.52 -0.79 -2.59
C GLY A 135 -28.79 -1.41 -1.22
N GLY A 136 -28.06 -2.47 -0.86
CA GLY A 136 -28.23 -3.17 0.41
C GLY A 136 -27.65 -2.44 1.62
N GLU A 137 -28.14 -2.84 2.79
CA GLU A 137 -27.72 -2.32 4.09
C GLU A 137 -26.51 -3.07 4.66
N PRO A 138 -25.75 -2.47 5.61
CA PRO A 138 -24.68 -3.16 6.32
C PRO A 138 -25.19 -4.40 7.07
N GLN A 139 -24.48 -5.51 6.91
CA GLN A 139 -24.81 -6.80 7.53
C GLN A 139 -23.90 -7.07 8.72
N GLU A 140 -24.38 -7.80 9.72
CA GLU A 140 -23.59 -8.17 10.89
C GLU A 140 -22.81 -9.47 10.64
N PHE A 141 -21.53 -9.46 11.02
CA PHE A 141 -20.64 -10.61 11.00
C PHE A 141 -19.81 -10.64 12.27
N THR A 142 -19.53 -11.83 12.78
CA THR A 142 -18.41 -12.01 13.72
C THR A 142 -17.06 -11.86 13.00
N VAL A 143 -16.00 -11.49 13.72
CA VAL A 143 -14.62 -11.51 13.19
C VAL A 143 -14.30 -12.87 12.56
N ARG A 144 -14.71 -13.96 13.22
CA ARG A 144 -14.60 -15.33 12.71
C ARG A 144 -15.23 -15.46 11.32
N GLU A 145 -16.49 -15.06 11.17
CA GLU A 145 -17.20 -15.17 9.90
C GLU A 145 -16.58 -14.31 8.79
N LEU A 146 -16.05 -13.13 9.12
CA LEU A 146 -15.36 -12.29 8.14
C LEU A 146 -14.15 -13.01 7.53
N ILE A 147 -13.42 -13.77 8.35
CA ILE A 147 -12.25 -14.54 7.94
C ILE A 147 -12.68 -15.79 7.18
N GLU A 148 -13.58 -16.60 7.75
CA GLU A 148 -14.00 -17.89 7.18
C GLU A 148 -14.73 -17.72 5.83
N LYS A 149 -15.51 -16.65 5.68
CA LYS A 149 -16.21 -16.32 4.43
C LYS A 149 -15.31 -15.59 3.42
N GLY A 150 -14.06 -15.29 3.77
CA GLY A 150 -13.13 -14.55 2.91
C GLY A 150 -13.59 -13.13 2.58
N ILE A 151 -14.35 -12.49 3.50
CA ILE A 151 -14.81 -11.11 3.34
C ILE A 151 -13.64 -10.15 3.53
N VAL A 152 -12.71 -10.48 4.44
CA VAL A 152 -11.44 -9.78 4.58
C VAL A 152 -10.33 -10.52 3.86
N ALA A 153 -9.40 -9.78 3.26
CA ALA A 153 -8.26 -10.34 2.55
C ALA A 153 -7.24 -11.04 3.47
N HIS A 154 -7.19 -10.64 4.75
CA HIS A 154 -6.27 -11.20 5.72
C HIS A 154 -6.85 -11.14 7.16
N PRO A 155 -6.58 -12.14 8.04
CA PRO A 155 -7.08 -12.13 9.42
C PRO A 155 -6.72 -10.88 10.23
N CYS A 156 -5.52 -10.32 10.04
CA CYS A 156 -5.13 -9.08 10.71
C CYS A 156 -6.01 -7.89 10.35
N MET A 157 -6.60 -7.87 9.17
CA MET A 157 -7.51 -6.80 8.77
C MET A 157 -8.77 -6.82 9.64
N ALA A 158 -9.36 -8.00 9.87
CA ALA A 158 -10.49 -8.13 10.78
C ALA A 158 -10.14 -7.80 12.24
N TYR A 159 -8.94 -8.19 12.70
CA TYR A 159 -8.45 -7.80 14.02
C TYR A 159 -8.40 -6.27 14.18
N TRP A 160 -7.77 -5.57 13.23
CA TRP A 160 -7.64 -4.11 13.32
C TRP A 160 -8.98 -3.38 13.14
N MET A 161 -9.91 -3.92 12.33
CA MET A 161 -11.30 -3.42 12.29
C MET A 161 -12.00 -3.57 13.65
N ALA A 162 -11.81 -4.70 14.35
CA ALA A 162 -12.35 -4.89 15.70
C ALA A 162 -11.76 -3.91 16.72
N VAL A 163 -10.45 -3.68 16.69
CA VAL A 163 -9.79 -2.66 17.51
C VAL A 163 -10.32 -1.26 17.19
N GLY A 164 -10.56 -0.98 15.91
CA GLY A 164 -11.18 0.25 15.42
C GLY A 164 -12.58 0.51 15.96
N LEU A 165 -13.41 -0.54 15.98
CA LEU A 165 -14.74 -0.50 16.60
C LEU A 165 -14.64 -0.21 18.10
N ASP A 166 -13.73 -0.87 18.81
CA ASP A 166 -13.50 -0.64 20.23
C ASP A 166 -13.07 0.80 20.51
N LEU A 167 -12.21 1.38 19.66
CA LEU A 167 -11.77 2.77 19.79
C LEU A 167 -12.94 3.76 19.60
N VAL A 168 -13.75 3.62 18.54
CA VAL A 168 -14.87 4.54 18.32
C VAL A 168 -15.94 4.42 19.41
N LYS A 169 -16.15 3.19 19.93
CA LYS A 169 -17.03 2.96 21.07
C LYS A 169 -16.51 3.63 22.33
N TYR A 170 -15.20 3.52 22.58
CA TYR A 170 -14.55 4.15 23.73
C TYR A 170 -14.70 5.68 23.74
N ILE A 171 -14.63 6.33 22.58
CA ILE A 171 -14.84 7.79 22.44
C ILE A 171 -16.32 8.20 22.44
N GLY A 172 -17.25 7.25 22.53
CA GLY A 172 -18.69 7.50 22.74
C GLY A 172 -19.59 7.33 21.50
N VAL A 173 -19.10 6.75 20.40
CA VAL A 173 -19.96 6.43 19.25
C VAL A 173 -20.81 5.19 19.54
N PRO A 174 -22.15 5.24 19.39
CA PRO A 174 -23.01 4.07 19.54
C PRO A 174 -22.69 2.95 18.51
N GLU A 175 -22.84 1.70 18.91
CA GLU A 175 -22.52 0.54 18.05
C GLU A 175 -23.41 0.45 16.80
N ASP A 176 -24.65 0.94 16.88
CA ASP A 176 -25.59 1.01 15.76
C ASP A 176 -25.38 2.24 14.85
N GLU A 177 -24.51 3.16 15.26
CA GLU A 177 -24.13 4.36 14.52
C GLU A 177 -22.73 4.28 13.91
N THR A 178 -22.21 3.05 13.75
CA THR A 178 -20.99 2.79 12.99
C THR A 178 -21.09 1.49 12.18
N PHE A 179 -20.41 1.46 11.03
CA PHE A 179 -20.21 0.26 10.22
C PHE A 179 -18.97 0.41 9.33
N PHE A 180 -18.52 -0.70 8.74
CA PHE A 180 -17.39 -0.73 7.81
C PHE A 180 -17.89 -0.85 6.37
N GLU A 181 -17.49 0.07 5.49
CA GLU A 181 -17.84 0.09 4.08
C GLU A 181 -16.67 -0.37 3.22
N GLU A 182 -16.86 -1.42 2.42
CA GLU A 182 -15.85 -1.86 1.47
C GLU A 182 -15.77 -0.92 0.27
N LYS A 183 -14.56 -0.46 -0.07
CA LYS A 183 -14.31 0.32 -1.27
C LYS A 183 -14.35 -0.53 -2.53
N GLY A 184 -14.94 0.02 -3.59
CA GLY A 184 -14.91 -0.59 -4.91
C GLY A 184 -13.53 -0.56 -5.57
N PRO A 185 -13.28 -1.38 -6.61
CA PRO A 185 -12.02 -1.41 -7.33
C PRO A 185 -11.56 -0.06 -7.93
N LYS A 186 -12.50 0.83 -8.26
CA LYS A 186 -12.24 2.17 -8.80
C LYS A 186 -12.14 3.27 -7.73
N GLU A 187 -12.48 2.95 -6.48
CA GLU A 187 -12.52 3.91 -5.36
C GLU A 187 -11.33 3.75 -4.41
N LYS A 188 -10.79 2.53 -4.32
CA LYS A 188 -9.59 2.26 -3.53
C LYS A 188 -8.39 3.01 -4.10
N ALA A 189 -7.48 3.42 -3.22
CA ALA A 189 -6.20 3.96 -3.65
C ALA A 189 -5.44 2.92 -4.50
N HIS A 190 -4.65 3.39 -5.48
CA HIS A 190 -3.95 2.54 -6.45
C HIS A 190 -2.99 1.52 -5.83
N TYR A 191 -2.62 1.70 -4.56
CA TYR A 191 -1.72 0.85 -3.78
C TYR A 191 -2.45 -0.16 -2.87
N ALA A 192 -3.77 -0.07 -2.70
CA ALA A 192 -4.50 -0.91 -1.76
C ALA A 192 -5.17 -2.12 -2.44
N THR A 193 -4.92 -3.31 -1.90
CA THR A 193 -5.58 -4.56 -2.30
C THR A 193 -7.05 -4.54 -1.88
N GLN A 194 -7.32 -4.22 -0.62
CA GLN A 194 -8.67 -4.08 -0.05
C GLN A 194 -8.69 -2.91 0.94
N VAL A 195 -9.81 -2.19 1.02
CA VAL A 195 -10.01 -1.10 1.97
C VAL A 195 -11.42 -1.18 2.54
N PHE A 196 -11.52 -1.07 3.87
CA PHE A 196 -12.76 -0.77 4.56
C PHE A 196 -12.69 0.62 5.18
N ASP A 197 -13.67 1.46 4.91
CA ASP A 197 -13.87 2.72 5.61
C ASP A 197 -14.77 2.49 6.83
N GLN A 198 -14.35 2.93 7.99
CA GLN A 198 -15.22 3.00 9.14
C GLN A 198 -16.06 4.27 9.07
N MET A 199 -17.35 4.06 8.88
CA MET A 199 -18.37 5.10 8.78
C MET A 199 -18.96 5.36 10.17
N VAL A 200 -19.22 6.63 10.47
CA VAL A 200 -19.94 7.07 11.67
C VAL A 200 -21.10 7.96 11.28
N LYS A 201 -22.25 7.74 11.90
CA LYS A 201 -23.44 8.56 11.65
C LYS A 201 -23.32 9.90 12.37
N THR A 202 -23.63 10.97 11.66
CA THR A 202 -23.68 12.32 12.22
C THR A 202 -25.07 12.90 12.01
N SER A 203 -25.52 13.72 12.96
CA SER A 203 -26.84 14.35 12.93
C SER A 203 -27.05 15.28 11.73
N ARG A 204 -25.98 15.92 11.25
CA ARG A 204 -26.04 16.93 10.19
C ARG A 204 -25.65 16.43 8.81
N TRP A 205 -24.69 15.50 8.72
CA TRP A 205 -24.06 15.13 7.45
C TRP A 205 -24.29 13.66 7.07
N GLY A 206 -25.08 12.93 7.86
CA GLY A 206 -25.29 11.50 7.66
C GLY A 206 -24.01 10.72 7.95
N TRP A 207 -23.74 9.69 7.16
CA TRP A 207 -22.57 8.82 7.32
C TRP A 207 -21.30 9.50 6.81
N VAL A 208 -20.29 9.62 7.68
CA VAL A 208 -18.99 10.18 7.36
C VAL A 208 -17.89 9.15 7.65
N GLU A 209 -16.87 9.11 6.81
CA GLU A 209 -15.67 8.31 7.05
C GLU A 209 -14.86 8.94 8.19
N VAL A 210 -14.47 8.14 9.18
CA VAL A 210 -13.60 8.58 10.29
C VAL A 210 -12.27 7.84 10.35
N ALA A 211 -12.15 6.67 9.72
CA ALA A 211 -10.93 5.89 9.63
C ALA A 211 -10.96 4.96 8.41
N GLY A 212 -9.80 4.66 7.84
CA GLY A 212 -9.63 3.69 6.76
C GLY A 212 -8.74 2.52 7.17
N TYR A 213 -9.14 1.31 6.83
CA TYR A 213 -8.43 0.06 7.10
C TYR A 213 -8.00 -0.54 5.77
N ALA A 214 -6.75 -0.26 5.38
CA ALA A 214 -6.24 -0.60 4.05
C ALA A 214 -5.20 -1.74 4.13
N TYR A 215 -5.44 -2.82 3.39
CA TYR A 215 -4.41 -3.82 3.10
C TYR A 215 -3.66 -3.42 1.83
N ARG A 216 -2.38 -3.06 1.98
CA ARG A 216 -1.55 -2.47 0.90
C ARG A 216 -0.54 -3.43 0.27
N GLY A 217 -0.50 -4.69 0.73
CA GLY A 217 0.50 -5.67 0.30
C GLY A 217 1.92 -5.17 0.55
N ASP A 218 2.80 -5.35 -0.43
CA ASP A 218 4.20 -4.91 -0.40
C ASP A 218 4.45 -3.60 -1.17
N TYR A 219 3.40 -2.92 -1.64
CA TYR A 219 3.52 -1.80 -2.57
C TYR A 219 4.47 -0.72 -2.05
N ASP A 220 4.27 -0.24 -0.82
CA ASP A 220 5.02 0.91 -0.30
C ASP A 220 6.50 0.61 -0.11
N LEU A 221 6.82 -0.49 0.60
CA LEU A 221 8.22 -0.92 0.77
C LEU A 221 8.85 -1.26 -0.58
N GLY A 222 8.13 -1.94 -1.48
CA GLY A 222 8.61 -2.27 -2.82
C GLY A 222 8.93 -1.03 -3.67
N ARG A 223 8.11 0.02 -3.58
CA ARG A 223 8.40 1.31 -4.22
C ARG A 223 9.62 1.98 -3.59
N HIS A 224 9.72 2.02 -2.26
CA HIS A 224 10.88 2.57 -1.58
C HIS A 224 12.18 1.82 -1.92
N ILE A 225 12.17 0.48 -1.97
CA ILE A 225 13.30 -0.33 -2.43
C ILE A 225 13.70 0.08 -3.85
N LYS A 226 12.72 0.13 -4.78
CA LYS A 226 12.97 0.44 -6.19
C LYS A 226 13.62 1.80 -6.40
N TYR A 227 13.20 2.84 -5.69
CA TYR A 227 13.68 4.21 -5.92
C TYR A 227 14.85 4.62 -5.02
N SER A 228 15.03 3.99 -3.85
CA SER A 228 16.16 4.28 -2.95
C SER A 228 17.37 3.37 -3.16
N GLY A 229 17.18 2.18 -3.74
CA GLY A 229 18.20 1.13 -3.82
C GLY A 229 18.52 0.46 -2.49
N GLN A 230 17.82 0.81 -1.40
CA GLN A 230 17.97 0.17 -0.09
C GLN A 230 17.14 -1.09 0.00
N ASP A 231 17.72 -2.16 0.52
CA ASP A 231 16.98 -3.38 0.84
C ASP A 231 16.17 -3.20 2.13
N LEU A 232 14.84 -3.32 1.99
CA LEU A 232 13.84 -3.28 3.05
C LEU A 232 13.13 -4.64 3.20
N SER A 233 13.69 -5.71 2.64
CA SER A 233 13.15 -7.07 2.81
C SER A 233 13.39 -7.58 4.24
N VAL A 234 12.54 -8.51 4.65
CA VAL A 234 12.70 -9.23 5.91
C VAL A 234 13.19 -10.64 5.59
N PHE A 235 14.28 -11.05 6.24
CA PHE A 235 14.76 -12.42 6.12
C PHE A 235 14.00 -13.33 7.08
N GLU A 236 13.35 -14.35 6.54
CA GLU A 236 12.76 -15.44 7.32
C GLU A 236 13.59 -16.71 7.10
N PRO A 237 14.18 -17.29 8.17
CA PRO A 237 14.91 -18.54 8.04
C PRO A 237 13.95 -19.69 7.73
N TYR A 238 14.37 -20.59 6.85
CA TYR A 238 13.66 -21.86 6.69
C TYR A 238 13.64 -22.64 8.01
N LYS A 239 12.54 -23.33 8.29
CA LYS A 239 12.43 -24.24 9.44
C LYS A 239 13.52 -25.31 9.44
N GLU A 240 13.86 -25.81 8.25
CA GLU A 240 14.96 -26.75 8.02
C GLU A 240 15.85 -26.20 6.89
N PRO A 241 17.19 -26.28 7.01
CA PRO A 241 18.09 -25.83 5.95
C PRO A 241 17.83 -26.56 4.63
N ARG A 242 17.46 -25.81 3.60
CA ARG A 242 17.26 -26.35 2.26
C ARG A 242 18.58 -26.37 1.51
N VAL A 243 19.11 -27.57 1.24
CA VAL A 243 20.31 -27.76 0.42
C VAL A 243 19.89 -27.99 -1.02
N GLU A 244 20.21 -27.05 -1.91
CA GLU A 244 19.96 -27.18 -3.34
C GLU A 244 21.27 -27.36 -4.11
N LYS A 245 21.33 -28.41 -4.95
CA LYS A 245 22.40 -28.55 -5.92
C LYS A 245 22.05 -27.73 -7.15
N VAL A 246 22.65 -26.54 -7.24
CA VAL A 246 22.53 -25.69 -8.43
C VAL A 246 23.77 -25.84 -9.30
N LYS A 247 23.56 -26.08 -10.60
CA LYS A 247 24.62 -25.95 -11.60
C LYS A 247 24.73 -24.48 -11.95
N LYS A 248 25.94 -23.94 -12.02
CA LYS A 248 26.18 -22.54 -12.42
C LYS A 248 27.39 -22.47 -13.33
N VAL A 249 27.34 -21.55 -14.27
CA VAL A 249 28.53 -21.14 -15.04
C VAL A 249 29.36 -20.26 -14.12
N ILE A 250 30.63 -20.61 -13.92
CA ILE A 250 31.58 -19.80 -13.14
C ILE A 250 32.69 -19.38 -14.10
N VAL A 251 32.95 -18.08 -14.15
CA VAL A 251 34.00 -17.50 -15.00
C VAL A 251 35.21 -17.17 -14.13
N ASP A 252 36.42 -17.51 -14.60
CA ASP A 252 37.66 -17.02 -13.99
C ASP A 252 37.76 -15.50 -14.22
N LEU A 253 37.48 -14.74 -13.15
CA LEU A 253 37.49 -13.28 -13.17
C LEU A 253 38.86 -12.71 -13.50
N ALA A 254 39.95 -13.36 -13.07
CA ALA A 254 41.30 -12.90 -13.33
C ALA A 254 41.66 -13.09 -14.81
N TYR A 255 41.28 -14.23 -15.39
CA TYR A 255 41.44 -14.46 -16.82
C TYR A 255 40.56 -13.51 -17.65
N ALA A 256 39.30 -13.33 -17.27
CA ALA A 256 38.38 -12.42 -17.95
C ALA A 256 38.89 -10.97 -17.92
N GLY A 257 39.41 -10.51 -16.78
CA GLY A 257 40.01 -9.18 -16.62
C GLY A 257 41.22 -8.96 -17.53
N ARG A 258 42.13 -9.94 -17.59
CA ARG A 258 43.33 -9.86 -18.47
C ARG A 258 42.97 -9.87 -19.96
N THR A 259 41.98 -10.68 -20.35
CA THR A 259 41.62 -10.92 -21.76
C THR A 259 40.70 -9.84 -22.33
N PHE A 260 39.62 -9.48 -21.61
CA PHE A 260 38.57 -8.60 -22.12
C PHE A 260 38.70 -7.15 -21.64
N ARG A 261 39.57 -6.85 -20.67
CA ARG A 261 39.85 -5.50 -20.15
C ARG A 261 38.57 -4.72 -19.84
N SER A 262 38.30 -3.62 -20.55
CA SER A 262 37.11 -2.79 -20.35
C SER A 262 35.78 -3.51 -20.58
N LYS A 263 35.78 -4.64 -21.28
CA LYS A 263 34.60 -5.49 -21.53
C LYS A 263 34.47 -6.67 -20.57
N ALA A 264 35.36 -6.83 -19.59
CA ALA A 264 35.37 -7.99 -18.69
C ALA A 264 34.05 -8.15 -17.92
N SER A 265 33.53 -7.07 -17.35
CA SER A 265 32.27 -7.10 -16.60
C SER A 265 31.06 -7.50 -17.45
N GLU A 266 31.02 -7.05 -18.71
CA GLU A 266 29.97 -7.43 -19.64
C GLU A 266 30.09 -8.89 -20.07
N ALA A 267 31.31 -9.36 -20.37
CA ALA A 267 31.57 -10.74 -20.75
C ALA A 267 31.22 -11.74 -19.63
N VAL A 268 31.59 -11.43 -18.38
CA VAL A 268 31.24 -12.23 -17.20
C VAL A 268 29.72 -12.30 -17.04
N ARG A 269 29.04 -11.15 -17.05
CA ARG A 269 27.57 -11.09 -16.90
C ARG A 269 26.87 -11.90 -17.99
N LEU A 270 27.33 -11.80 -19.24
CA LEU A 270 26.75 -12.53 -20.36
C LEU A 270 26.99 -14.04 -20.21
N ALA A 271 28.20 -14.46 -19.84
CA ALA A 271 28.53 -15.87 -19.59
C ALA A 271 27.71 -16.49 -18.44
N GLU A 272 27.57 -15.78 -17.33
CA GLU A 272 26.79 -16.24 -16.17
C GLU A 272 25.28 -16.24 -16.42
N SER A 273 24.80 -15.49 -17.42
CA SER A 273 23.39 -15.48 -17.82
C SER A 273 22.98 -16.67 -18.69
N VAL A 274 23.94 -17.47 -19.20
CA VAL A 274 23.62 -18.65 -20.02
C VAL A 274 23.15 -19.79 -19.12
N PRO A 275 22.04 -20.48 -19.46
CA PRO A 275 21.63 -21.69 -18.76
C PRO A 275 22.79 -22.70 -18.67
N PRO A 276 23.09 -23.26 -17.50
CA PRO A 276 24.24 -24.16 -17.31
C PRO A 276 24.26 -25.37 -18.26
N GLU A 277 23.07 -25.87 -18.63
CA GLU A 277 22.89 -26.98 -19.58
C GLU A 277 23.30 -26.58 -21.00
N GLU A 278 22.93 -25.37 -21.40
CA GLU A 278 23.32 -24.78 -22.68
C GLU A 278 24.83 -24.54 -22.74
N ALA A 279 25.38 -23.99 -21.66
CA ALA A 279 26.81 -23.72 -21.58
C ALA A 279 27.63 -25.02 -21.66
N GLU A 280 27.20 -26.07 -20.96
CA GLU A 280 27.82 -27.39 -21.04
C GLU A 280 27.74 -27.97 -22.45
N ARG A 281 26.60 -27.86 -23.14
CA ARG A 281 26.45 -28.34 -24.51
C ARG A 281 27.43 -27.64 -25.45
N GLN A 282 27.52 -26.31 -25.40
CA GLN A 282 28.45 -25.54 -26.23
C GLN A 282 29.92 -25.88 -25.92
N LEU A 283 30.26 -26.05 -24.64
CA LEU A 283 31.62 -26.43 -24.24
C LEU A 283 31.98 -27.83 -24.74
N LYS A 284 31.06 -28.79 -24.72
CA LYS A 284 31.27 -30.15 -25.24
C LYS A 284 31.38 -30.19 -26.77
N GLU A 285 30.49 -29.49 -27.47
CA GLU A 285 30.43 -29.52 -28.94
C GLU A 285 31.50 -28.66 -29.62
N ARG A 286 31.81 -27.49 -29.02
CA ARG A 286 32.61 -26.45 -29.67
C ARG A 286 33.89 -26.10 -28.93
N GLY A 287 34.09 -26.62 -27.72
CA GLY A 287 35.22 -26.27 -26.84
C GLY A 287 35.19 -24.84 -26.31
N LYS A 288 34.12 -24.08 -26.55
CA LYS A 288 33.98 -22.68 -26.14
C LYS A 288 32.52 -22.31 -25.92
N LEU A 289 32.30 -21.39 -24.98
CA LEU A 289 31.01 -20.74 -24.76
C LEU A 289 30.94 -19.44 -25.58
N VAL A 290 29.91 -19.28 -26.40
CA VAL A 290 29.70 -18.05 -27.18
C VAL A 290 28.54 -17.28 -26.56
N VAL A 291 28.81 -16.03 -26.18
CA VAL A 291 27.82 -15.14 -25.57
C VAL A 291 27.74 -13.80 -26.30
N GLY A 292 26.53 -13.25 -26.43
CA GLY A 292 26.26 -12.06 -27.25
C GLY A 292 25.99 -12.37 -28.73
N ARG A 293 25.50 -11.38 -29.49
CA ARG A 293 25.44 -11.45 -30.96
C ARG A 293 26.80 -11.05 -31.53
N VAL A 294 27.29 -11.82 -32.49
CA VAL A 294 28.50 -11.53 -33.29
C VAL A 294 28.28 -10.27 -34.11
#